data_AF-A0A166CGE2-F1
#
_entry.id   AF-A0A166CGE2-F1
#
_cell.length_a   1.000
_cell.length_b   1.000
_cell.length_c   1.000
_cell.angle_alpha   90.00
_cell.angle_beta   90.00
_cell.angle_gamma   90.00
#
_symmetry.space_group_name_H-M   'P 1'
#
loop_
_entity.id
_entity.type
_entity.pdbx_description
1 polymer ?
#
loop_
_entity_poly.entity_id
_entity_poly.type
_entity_poly.pdbx_seq_one_letter_code
_entity_poly.pdbx_strand_id
1 'polypeptide(L)'
;MGSDHKLAIEQISIALDLLDENTPEVIFYEFITLPEGSMSTRRGVFISVDELIQEAIIRAKKEVQTRRTDLNSDEIAKISEEIGIGAIRYYISKLSPEKHITFKWDEALSFERGCASIQYAHARACKLLEKCGKFSNGKLAITADNIENDWIPNDNETEFYFR
;
A
#
# COMPACT_ATOMS: atom_id res chain seq x y z
N MET A 1 -4.74 3.05 -18.79
CA MET A 1 -3.81 3.69 -19.74
C MET A 1 -3.31 5.01 -19.16
N GLY A 2 -2.18 5.54 -19.63
CA GLY A 2 -1.76 6.90 -19.27
C GLY A 2 -2.78 7.94 -19.73
N SER A 3 -2.90 9.05 -19.01
CA SER A 3 -3.86 10.13 -19.31
C SER A 3 -3.60 10.84 -20.64
N ASP A 4 -2.40 10.71 -21.19
CA ASP A 4 -2.00 11.16 -22.52
C ASP A 4 -2.73 10.45 -23.67
N HIS A 5 -3.37 9.30 -23.41
CA HIS A 5 -4.16 8.56 -24.39
C HIS A 5 -5.65 8.91 -24.40
N LYS A 6 -6.12 9.85 -23.56
CA LYS A 6 -7.56 10.20 -23.44
C LYS A 6 -8.20 10.52 -24.80
N LEU A 7 -7.60 11.43 -25.56
CA LEU A 7 -8.13 11.85 -26.87
C LEU A 7 -8.16 10.69 -27.88
N ALA A 8 -7.13 9.83 -27.88
CA ALA A 8 -7.06 8.70 -28.81
C ALA A 8 -8.18 7.68 -28.53
N ILE A 9 -8.46 7.42 -27.26
CA ILE A 9 -9.57 6.55 -26.86
C ILE A 9 -10.92 7.18 -27.14
N GLU A 10 -11.07 8.49 -26.98
CA GLU A 10 -12.30 9.20 -27.36
C GLU A 10 -12.59 9.06 -28.85
N GLN A 11 -11.57 9.23 -29.70
CA GLN A 11 -11.70 9.02 -31.16
C GLN A 11 -12.06 7.58 -31.52
N ILE A 12 -11.43 6.60 -30.86
CA ILE A 12 -11.76 5.18 -31.05
C ILE A 12 -13.19 4.88 -30.61
N SER A 13 -13.64 5.48 -29.50
CA SER A 13 -14.99 5.28 -28.98
C SER A 13 -16.04 5.81 -29.96
N ILE A 14 -15.82 6.99 -30.54
CA ILE A 14 -16.68 7.54 -31.61
C ILE A 14 -16.71 6.61 -32.82
N ALA A 15 -15.55 6.07 -33.23
CA ALA A 15 -15.48 5.16 -34.37
C ALA A 15 -16.24 3.84 -34.13
N LEU A 16 -16.17 3.28 -32.92
CA LEU A 16 -16.91 2.07 -32.54
C LEU A 16 -18.42 2.32 -32.47
N ASP A 17 -18.83 3.47 -31.92
CA ASP A 17 -20.23 3.88 -31.86
C ASP A 17 -20.84 4.01 -33.26
N LEU A 18 -20.08 4.57 -34.22
CA LEU A 18 -20.49 4.63 -35.64
C LEU A 18 -20.63 3.25 -36.31
N LEU A 19 -19.96 2.22 -35.77
CA LEU A 19 -20.02 0.85 -36.26
C LEU A 19 -21.08 0.00 -35.53
N ASP A 20 -21.83 0.59 -34.60
CA ASP A 20 -22.78 -0.11 -33.72
C ASP A 20 -22.09 -1.22 -32.90
N GLU A 21 -20.83 -0.98 -32.51
CA GLU A 21 -19.99 -1.88 -31.73
C GLU A 21 -19.82 -1.39 -30.28
N ASN A 22 -19.53 -2.32 -29.37
CA ASN A 22 -19.38 -1.99 -27.96
C ASN A 22 -18.12 -1.15 -27.69
N THR A 23 -18.29 -0.03 -26.97
CA THR A 23 -17.17 0.81 -26.52
C THR A 23 -16.57 0.27 -25.22
N PRO A 24 -15.23 0.14 -25.13
CA PRO A 24 -14.59 -0.34 -23.91
C PRO A 24 -14.55 0.75 -22.84
N GLU A 25 -14.79 0.36 -21.59
CA GLU A 25 -14.52 1.22 -20.44
C GLU A 25 -13.01 1.27 -20.18
N VAL A 26 -12.42 2.47 -20.24
CA VAL A 26 -10.98 2.66 -20.06
C VAL A 26 -10.70 3.48 -18.81
N ILE A 27 -9.92 2.90 -17.90
CA ILE A 27 -9.43 3.61 -16.72
C ILE A 27 -8.12 4.34 -17.08
N PHE A 28 -8.14 5.66 -16.94
CA PHE A 28 -6.97 6.51 -17.14
C PHE A 28 -6.25 6.78 -15.82
N TYR A 29 -4.93 6.74 -15.87
CA TYR A 29 -4.05 7.06 -14.75
C TYR A 29 -3.24 8.30 -15.10
N GLU A 30 -3.24 9.28 -14.20
CA GLU A 30 -2.34 10.42 -14.27
C GLU A 30 -0.91 10.02 -13.87
N PHE A 31 0.05 10.77 -14.38
CA PHE A 31 1.45 10.54 -14.07
C PHE A 31 1.79 10.94 -12.63
N ILE A 32 2.62 10.12 -11.99
CA ILE A 32 3.22 10.44 -10.70
C ILE A 32 4.54 11.18 -10.96
N THR A 33 4.68 12.37 -10.37
CA THR A 33 5.91 13.16 -10.43
C THR A 33 6.74 12.92 -9.17
N LEU A 34 8.06 12.81 -9.28
CA LEU A 34 8.94 12.74 -8.11
C LEU A 34 9.20 14.13 -7.51
N PRO A 35 9.63 14.24 -6.25
CA PRO A 35 10.05 15.50 -5.65
C PRO A 35 11.12 16.24 -6.46
N GLU A 36 12.02 15.48 -7.08
CA GLU A 36 13.14 16.01 -7.89
C GLU A 36 12.71 16.53 -9.27
N GLY A 37 11.41 16.47 -9.57
CA GLY A 37 10.82 16.96 -10.81
C GLY A 37 10.34 15.85 -11.74
N SER A 38 9.85 16.27 -12.92
CA SER A 38 9.28 15.36 -13.92
C SER A 38 10.35 14.55 -14.64
N MET A 39 10.02 13.28 -14.88
CA MET A 39 10.88 12.39 -15.65
C MET A 39 11.07 12.87 -17.09
N SER A 40 12.29 12.73 -17.60
CA SER A 40 12.66 13.10 -18.97
C SER A 40 13.70 12.12 -19.52
N THR A 41 13.27 11.29 -20.46
CA THR A 41 14.16 10.40 -21.21
C THR A 41 15.20 11.18 -22.01
N ARG A 42 14.81 12.29 -22.63
CA ARG A 42 15.71 13.17 -23.40
C ARG A 42 16.81 13.80 -22.54
N ARG A 43 16.53 14.09 -21.27
CA ARG A 43 17.52 14.64 -20.32
C ARG A 43 18.20 13.54 -19.48
N GLY A 44 17.86 12.27 -19.67
CA GLY A 44 18.36 11.16 -18.86
C GLY A 44 17.89 11.18 -17.39
N VAL A 45 16.82 11.92 -17.09
CA VAL A 45 16.27 12.03 -15.73
C VAL A 45 15.13 11.04 -15.60
N PHE A 46 15.40 9.82 -15.12
CA PHE A 46 14.36 8.85 -14.79
C PHE A 46 14.76 8.06 -13.54
N ILE A 47 13.76 7.61 -12.77
CA ILE A 47 13.92 6.58 -11.74
C ILE A 47 13.26 5.32 -12.30
N SER A 48 13.94 4.19 -12.18
CA SER A 48 13.31 2.89 -12.38
C SER A 48 12.45 2.51 -11.18
N VAL A 49 11.49 1.61 -11.38
CA VAL A 49 10.71 1.04 -10.28
C VAL A 49 11.63 0.27 -9.32
N ASP A 50 12.66 -0.40 -9.85
CA ASP A 50 13.63 -1.13 -9.04
C ASP A 50 14.40 -0.18 -8.11
N GLU A 51 14.91 0.94 -8.61
CA GLU A 51 15.57 1.97 -7.80
C GLU A 51 14.61 2.57 -6.76
N LEU A 52 13.36 2.84 -7.14
CA LEU A 52 12.34 3.35 -6.22
C LEU A 52 12.09 2.37 -5.06
N ILE A 53 11.97 1.07 -5.37
CA ILE A 53 11.76 0.02 -4.36
C ILE A 53 12.99 -0.13 -3.48
N GLN A 54 14.20 -0.19 -4.05
CA GLN A 54 15.44 -0.30 -3.28
C GLN A 54 15.60 0.86 -2.31
N GLU A 55 15.34 2.08 -2.77
CA GLU A 55 15.39 3.26 -1.91
C GLU A 55 14.31 3.20 -0.80
N ALA A 56 13.11 2.70 -1.09
CA ALA A 56 12.07 2.48 -0.08
C ALA A 56 12.51 1.49 1.01
N ILE A 57 13.16 0.39 0.62
CA ILE A 57 13.70 -0.63 1.54
C ILE A 57 14.81 -0.03 2.41
N ILE A 58 15.72 0.76 1.84
CA ILE A 58 16.80 1.43 2.57
C ILE A 58 16.23 2.38 3.62
N ARG A 59 15.22 3.19 3.26
CA ARG A 59 14.56 4.09 4.20
C ARG A 59 13.79 3.33 5.28
N ALA A 60 13.03 2.29 4.91
CA ALA A 60 12.34 1.42 5.86
C ALA A 60 13.30 0.80 6.87
N LYS A 61 14.48 0.36 6.42
CA LYS A 61 15.52 -0.22 7.30
C LYS A 61 15.98 0.74 8.39
N LYS A 62 16.22 2.01 8.05
CA LYS A 62 16.61 3.05 9.02
C LYS A 62 15.55 3.25 10.09
N GLU A 63 14.28 3.29 9.69
CA GLU A 63 13.14 3.41 10.61
C GLU A 63 12.99 2.18 11.51
N VAL A 64 13.08 0.98 10.95
CA VAL A 64 12.99 -0.28 11.72
C VAL A 64 14.10 -0.34 12.79
N GLN A 65 15.34 -0.03 12.42
CA GLN A 65 16.49 -0.03 13.33
C GLN A 65 16.33 0.96 14.48
N THR A 66 15.67 2.10 14.24
CA THR A 66 15.43 3.12 15.26
C THR A 66 14.32 2.68 16.23
N ARG A 67 13.32 1.94 15.74
CA ARG A 67 12.15 1.50 16.53
C ARG A 67 12.36 0.16 17.25
N ARG A 68 13.24 -0.70 16.76
CA ARG A 68 13.44 -2.07 17.26
C ARG A 68 14.93 -2.39 17.39
N THR A 69 15.41 -2.36 18.61
CA THR A 69 16.80 -2.72 18.97
C THR A 69 16.96 -4.17 19.37
N ASP A 70 15.85 -4.92 19.45
CA ASP A 70 15.78 -6.32 19.87
C ASP A 70 15.94 -7.33 18.73
N LEU A 71 15.97 -6.86 17.48
CA LEU A 71 16.01 -7.70 16.28
C LEU A 71 17.43 -7.91 15.75
N ASN A 72 17.71 -9.08 15.19
CA ASN A 72 18.98 -9.34 14.51
C ASN A 72 19.02 -8.75 13.08
N SER A 73 20.19 -8.79 12.43
CA SER A 73 20.39 -8.20 11.09
C SER A 73 19.47 -8.78 10.02
N ASP A 74 19.21 -10.07 10.08
CA ASP A 74 18.47 -10.81 9.06
C ASP A 74 16.97 -10.56 9.20
N GLU A 75 16.49 -10.50 10.44
CA GLU A 75 15.11 -10.08 10.76
C GLU A 75 14.86 -8.64 10.32
N ILE A 76 15.79 -7.73 10.60
CA ILE A 76 15.70 -6.33 10.16
C ILE A 76 15.64 -6.27 8.63
N ALA A 77 16.51 -6.99 7.92
CA ALA A 77 16.52 -6.99 6.46
C ALA A 77 15.17 -7.45 5.89
N LYS A 78 14.65 -8.57 6.38
CA LYS A 78 13.38 -9.14 5.93
C LYS A 78 12.19 -8.20 6.19
N ILE A 79 12.08 -7.67 7.41
CA ILE A 79 10.98 -6.75 7.77
C ILE A 79 11.05 -5.47 6.94
N SER A 80 12.26 -4.95 6.71
CA SER A 80 12.46 -3.72 5.92
C SER A 80 12.08 -3.91 4.46
N GLU A 81 12.34 -5.08 3.90
CA GLU A 81 11.92 -5.44 2.54
C GLU A 81 10.39 -5.50 2.43
N GLU A 82 9.74 -6.22 3.35
CA GLU A 82 8.27 -6.34 3.40
C GLU A 82 7.59 -4.97 3.59
N ILE A 83 8.13 -4.11 4.46
CA ILE A 83 7.63 -2.75 4.68
C ILE A 83 7.87 -1.88 3.44
N GLY A 84 9.09 -1.87 2.88
CA GLY A 84 9.44 -1.01 1.74
C GLY A 84 8.59 -1.31 0.51
N ILE A 85 8.47 -2.59 0.14
CA ILE A 85 7.64 -3.03 -0.99
C ILE A 85 6.16 -2.75 -0.71
N GLY A 86 5.68 -3.10 0.48
CA GLY A 86 4.29 -2.88 0.89
C GLY A 86 3.91 -1.39 0.86
N ALA A 87 4.79 -0.53 1.35
CA ALA A 87 4.62 0.91 1.37
C ALA A 87 4.42 1.50 -0.03
N ILE A 88 5.28 1.15 -0.99
CA ILE A 88 5.15 1.65 -2.38
C ILE A 88 3.86 1.17 -3.02
N ARG A 89 3.55 -0.13 -2.91
CA ARG A 89 2.32 -0.71 -3.50
C ARG A 89 1.07 -0.06 -2.91
N TYR A 90 1.01 0.05 -1.58
CA TYR A 90 -0.11 0.68 -0.89
C TYR A 90 -0.23 2.16 -1.24
N TYR A 91 0.90 2.88 -1.25
CA TYR A 91 0.91 4.30 -1.56
C TYR A 91 0.35 4.57 -2.94
N ILE A 92 0.75 3.81 -3.96
CA ILE A 92 0.22 3.97 -5.33
C ILE A 92 -1.26 3.55 -5.39
N SER A 93 -1.63 2.45 -4.75
CA SER A 93 -2.99 1.89 -4.82
C SER A 93 -4.05 2.76 -4.13
N LYS A 94 -3.67 3.55 -3.11
CA LYS A 94 -4.61 4.46 -2.41
C LYS A 94 -4.85 5.77 -3.16
N LEU A 95 -4.08 6.05 -4.22
CA LEU A 95 -4.22 7.31 -4.97
C LEU A 95 -5.42 7.26 -5.91
N SER A 96 -6.07 8.40 -6.08
CA SER A 96 -7.08 8.57 -7.12
C SER A 96 -6.40 8.55 -8.49
N PRO A 97 -6.81 7.68 -9.43
CA PRO A 97 -6.13 7.53 -10.71
C PRO A 97 -6.20 8.80 -11.57
N GLU A 98 -7.23 9.63 -11.38
CA GLU A 98 -7.44 10.87 -12.14
C GLU A 98 -6.66 12.10 -11.63
N LYS A 99 -5.94 11.98 -10.51
CA LYS A 99 -5.26 13.12 -9.89
C LYS A 99 -3.78 13.10 -10.19
N HIS A 100 -3.25 14.23 -10.68
CA HIS A 100 -1.81 14.43 -10.72
C HIS A 100 -1.25 14.54 -9.31
N ILE A 101 -0.26 13.69 -8.98
CA ILE A 101 0.26 13.58 -7.61
C ILE A 101 1.79 13.64 -7.65
N THR A 102 2.35 14.42 -6.73
CA THR A 102 3.78 14.39 -6.42
C THR A 102 4.04 13.35 -5.35
N PHE A 103 4.87 12.37 -5.66
CA PHE A 103 5.27 11.31 -4.75
C PHE A 103 5.97 11.90 -3.52
N LYS A 104 5.59 11.44 -2.32
CA LYS A 104 6.20 11.90 -1.07
C LYS A 104 6.65 10.71 -0.21
N TRP A 105 7.94 10.68 0.10
CA TRP A 105 8.55 9.62 0.90
C TRP A 105 7.92 9.49 2.29
N ASP A 106 7.73 10.62 2.97
CA ASP A 106 7.18 10.64 4.33
C ASP A 106 5.74 10.08 4.38
N GLU A 107 4.95 10.30 3.34
CA GLU A 107 3.59 9.77 3.25
C GLU A 107 3.58 8.29 2.83
N ALA A 108 4.47 7.89 1.92
CA ALA A 108 4.57 6.50 1.47
C ALA A 108 5.05 5.57 2.58
N LEU A 109 6.07 5.99 3.33
CA LEU A 109 6.73 5.20 4.37
C LEU A 109 6.22 5.52 5.79
N SER A 110 5.07 6.18 5.91
CA SER A 110 4.50 6.52 7.23
C SER A 110 4.19 5.27 8.04
N PHE A 111 4.82 5.16 9.22
CA PHE A 111 4.56 4.09 10.19
C PHE A 111 3.24 4.25 10.96
N GLU A 112 2.64 5.44 10.91
CA GLU A 112 1.39 5.74 11.60
C GLU A 112 0.18 5.61 10.67
N ARG A 113 0.30 6.13 9.44
CA ARG A 113 -0.82 6.28 8.49
C ARG A 113 -0.62 5.53 7.17
N GLY A 114 0.49 4.80 7.03
CA GLY A 114 0.85 4.06 5.82
C GLY A 114 0.70 2.54 5.98
N CYS A 115 1.18 1.80 4.98
CA CYS A 115 1.11 0.33 4.97
C CYS A 115 1.76 -0.32 6.20
N ALA A 116 2.81 0.30 6.73
CA ALA A 116 3.53 -0.20 7.89
C ALA A 116 2.63 -0.28 9.14
N SER A 117 1.65 0.61 9.32
CA SER A 117 0.72 0.53 10.46
C SER A 117 -0.23 -0.67 10.32
N ILE A 118 -0.68 -0.97 9.11
CA ILE A 118 -1.51 -2.14 8.79
C ILE A 118 -0.71 -3.43 9.04
N GLN A 119 0.53 -3.51 8.55
CA GLN A 119 1.42 -4.65 8.77
C GLN A 119 1.73 -4.85 10.25
N TYR A 120 1.94 -3.77 11.00
CA TYR A 120 2.14 -3.83 12.45
C TYR A 120 0.89 -4.32 13.19
N ALA A 121 -0.30 -3.85 12.82
CA ALA A 121 -1.56 -4.32 13.40
C ALA A 121 -1.75 -5.83 13.17
N HIS A 122 -1.47 -6.31 11.95
CA HIS A 122 -1.47 -7.74 11.63
C HIS A 122 -0.47 -8.52 12.51
N ALA A 123 0.79 -8.09 12.58
CA ALA A 123 1.81 -8.76 13.40
C ALA A 123 1.43 -8.80 14.88
N ARG A 124 0.82 -7.72 15.40
CA ARG A 124 0.33 -7.65 16.79
C ARG A 124 -0.81 -8.63 17.03
N ALA A 125 -1.75 -8.75 16.10
CA ALA A 125 -2.86 -9.71 16.18
C ALA A 125 -2.33 -11.15 16.20
N CYS A 126 -1.42 -11.51 15.29
CA CYS A 126 -0.79 -12.84 15.26
C CYS A 126 -0.11 -13.18 16.59
N LYS A 127 0.69 -12.24 17.14
CA LYS A 127 1.39 -12.45 18.40
C LYS A 127 0.45 -12.59 19.60
N LEU A 128 -0.71 -11.94 19.58
CA LEU A 128 -1.74 -12.11 20.60
C LEU A 128 -2.36 -13.51 20.52
N LEU A 129 -2.71 -13.97 19.32
CA LEU A 129 -3.29 -15.29 19.11
C LEU A 129 -2.32 -16.43 19.50
N GLU A 130 -1.02 -16.27 19.22
CA GLU A 130 0.03 -17.18 19.68
C GLU A 130 0.08 -17.25 21.21
N LYS A 131 0.08 -16.10 21.90
CA LYS A 131 0.08 -16.06 23.37
C LYS A 131 -1.15 -16.71 24.00
N CYS A 132 -2.30 -16.63 23.34
CA CYS A 132 -3.54 -17.26 23.79
C CYS A 132 -3.62 -18.76 23.48
N GLY A 133 -2.61 -19.35 22.84
CA GLY A 133 -2.64 -20.76 22.40
C GLY A 133 -3.68 -21.04 21.30
N LYS A 134 -4.23 -19.99 20.68
CA LYS A 134 -5.26 -20.09 19.64
C LYS A 134 -4.67 -20.07 18.22
N PHE A 135 -3.36 -19.98 18.10
CA PHE A 135 -2.62 -20.08 16.83
C PHE A 135 -1.55 -21.17 16.96
N SER A 136 -1.68 -22.24 16.18
CA SER A 136 -0.70 -23.33 16.13
C SER A 136 -0.49 -23.80 14.70
N ASN A 137 0.77 -24.04 14.29
CA ASN A 137 1.14 -24.51 12.94
C ASN A 137 0.50 -23.71 11.78
N GLY A 138 0.43 -22.38 11.89
CA GLY A 138 -0.12 -21.53 10.83
C GLY A 138 -1.65 -21.64 10.65
N LYS A 139 -2.35 -22.28 11.59
CA LYS A 139 -3.82 -22.36 11.60
C LYS A 139 -4.35 -21.68 12.86
N LEU A 140 -5.38 -20.85 12.67
CA LEU A 140 -6.22 -20.43 13.80
C LEU A 140 -7.02 -21.64 14.27
N ALA A 141 -6.98 -21.90 15.58
CA ALA A 141 -7.87 -22.82 16.26
C ALA A 141 -9.26 -22.19 16.52
N ILE A 142 -9.53 -21.01 15.94
CA ILE A 142 -10.78 -20.27 16.05
C ILE A 142 -11.48 -20.37 14.70
N THR A 143 -12.64 -21.01 14.67
CA THR A 143 -13.59 -20.98 13.55
C THR A 143 -14.64 -19.90 13.83
N ALA A 144 -15.29 -19.37 12.78
CA ALA A 144 -16.36 -18.38 12.93
C ALA A 144 -17.49 -18.87 13.87
N ASP A 145 -17.70 -20.18 13.93
CA ASP A 145 -18.68 -20.85 14.80
C ASP A 145 -18.29 -20.85 16.30
N ASN A 146 -17.02 -20.56 16.63
CA ASN A 146 -16.48 -20.56 18.00
C ASN A 146 -16.23 -19.14 18.55
N ILE A 147 -16.69 -18.10 17.83
CA ILE A 147 -16.71 -16.73 18.33
C ILE A 147 -18.08 -16.56 18.99
N GLU A 148 -18.12 -16.50 20.32
CA GLU A 148 -19.34 -16.06 21.03
C GLU A 148 -19.70 -14.67 20.50
N ASN A 149 -20.86 -14.55 19.84
CA ASN A 149 -21.41 -13.27 19.37
C ASN A 149 -21.89 -12.37 20.53
N ASP A 150 -21.55 -12.72 21.76
CA ASP A 150 -21.97 -12.05 22.99
C ASP A 150 -20.97 -10.99 23.44
N TRP A 151 -19.94 -10.70 22.62
CA TRP A 151 -19.03 -9.60 22.90
C TRP A 151 -19.76 -8.26 22.76
N ILE A 152 -20.00 -7.60 23.89
CA ILE A 152 -20.57 -6.26 23.97
C ILE A 152 -19.40 -5.30 24.32
N PRO A 153 -19.07 -4.32 23.46
CA PRO A 153 -18.05 -3.34 23.77
C PRO A 153 -18.42 -2.57 25.04
N ASN A 154 -17.43 -2.31 25.91
CA ASN A 154 -17.68 -1.47 27.08
C ASN A 154 -17.74 0.03 26.70
N ASP A 155 -18.13 0.87 27.65
CA ASP A 155 -18.36 2.30 27.43
C ASP A 155 -17.14 3.04 26.86
N ASN A 156 -15.91 2.60 27.19
CA ASN A 156 -14.68 3.20 26.67
C ASN A 156 -14.37 2.77 25.23
N GLU A 157 -14.75 1.54 24.85
CA GLU A 157 -14.50 0.99 23.51
C GLU A 157 -15.57 1.45 22.50
N THR A 158 -16.77 1.79 22.99
CA THR A 158 -17.88 2.31 22.16
C THR A 158 -17.55 3.69 21.58
N GLU A 159 -16.77 4.51 22.29
CA GLU A 159 -16.36 5.85 21.85
C GLU A 159 -15.41 5.81 20.63
N PHE A 160 -14.71 4.69 20.39
CA PHE A 160 -13.81 4.51 19.24
C PHE A 160 -14.52 4.19 17.92
N TYR A 161 -15.76 3.69 17.97
CA TYR A 161 -16.51 3.29 16.76
C TYR A 161 -17.37 4.41 16.15
N PHE A 162 -17.64 5.47 16.91
CA PHE A 162 -18.53 6.56 16.50
C PHE A 162 -17.82 7.90 16.26
N ARG A 163 -16.53 7.88 15.90
CA ARG A 163 -15.76 9.08 15.57
C ARG A 163 -15.06 8.99 14.23
#